data_AF-A0A835YNA8-F1
#
_entry.id   AF-A0A835YNA8-F1
#
_cell.length_a   1.000
_cell.length_b   1.000
_cell.length_c   1.000
_cell.angle_alpha   90.00
_cell.angle_beta   90.00
_cell.angle_gamma   90.00
#
_symmetry.space_group_name_H-M   'P 1'
#
loop_
_entity.id
_entity.type
_entity.pdbx_description
1 polymer ?
#
loop_
_entity_poly.entity_id
_entity_poly.type
_entity_poly.pdbx_seq_one_letter_code
_entity_poly.pdbx_strand_id
1 'polypeptide(L)'
;MSAWKPTPDFTLLTAWLKPEYPSAVPPPKDIPATYMDSFTMQGRVEIRSWYVDGTDYLGGKQTGRGWTKEGVEKLQQTTRTEGGNYGKESLNLYTALARYQPFFEDKRGVIIGSETPWAEAIALNHNVASIMTVEYGALTCDHPKIETKLVSEFTQGVLNGDIAPFDWAISYSSLEHDGMGRYGDVLNPDGDLHSMAKALTYVKPGGMFLLAVPQADADAVEWNAHRVYGPLRLPLLTAGWRLVDVVYSTVGVYQHLLVLQNTFGCSA
;
A
#
# COMPACT_ATOMS: atom_id res chain seq x y z
N MET A 1 1.09 -3.60 -32.83
CA MET A 1 0.27 -4.25 -31.79
C MET A 1 0.19 -3.26 -30.64
N SER A 2 -0.99 -2.72 -30.32
CA SER A 2 -1.10 -1.87 -29.13
C SER A 2 -0.83 -2.73 -27.90
N ALA A 3 0.20 -2.39 -27.12
CA ALA A 3 0.48 -3.08 -25.86
C ALA A 3 -0.81 -3.09 -25.02
N TRP A 4 -1.21 -4.27 -24.56
CA TRP A 4 -2.31 -4.41 -23.60
C TRP A 4 -2.00 -3.52 -22.38
N LYS A 5 -2.81 -2.49 -22.18
CA LYS A 5 -2.74 -1.57 -21.04
C LYS A 5 -4.07 -1.75 -20.28
N PRO A 6 -4.17 -2.71 -19.35
CA PRO A 6 -5.36 -2.82 -18.53
C PRO A 6 -5.58 -1.49 -17.80
N THR A 7 -6.78 -0.95 -17.85
CA THR A 7 -7.20 0.25 -17.12
C THR A 7 -8.22 -0.15 -16.06
N PRO A 8 -8.34 0.58 -14.94
CA PRO A 8 -9.43 0.34 -14.01
C PRO A 8 -10.78 0.41 -14.71
N ASP A 9 -11.72 -0.47 -14.34
CA ASP A 9 -13.09 -0.47 -14.88
C ASP A 9 -13.99 0.64 -14.29
N PHE A 10 -13.39 1.53 -13.51
CA PHE A 10 -14.00 2.70 -12.89
C PHE A 10 -13.14 3.95 -13.14
N THR A 11 -13.73 5.14 -12.95
CA THR A 11 -13.00 6.39 -13.15
C THR A 11 -12.07 6.71 -11.98
N LEU A 12 -11.00 7.47 -12.22
CA LEU A 12 -10.15 7.97 -11.12
C LEU A 12 -10.94 8.87 -10.15
N LEU A 13 -11.98 9.57 -10.62
CA LEU A 13 -12.91 10.30 -9.75
C LEU A 13 -13.65 9.35 -8.79
N THR A 14 -14.14 8.22 -9.30
CA THR A 14 -14.80 7.19 -8.49
C THR A 14 -13.88 6.66 -7.41
N ALA A 15 -12.59 6.45 -7.72
CA ALA A 15 -11.60 6.03 -6.74
C ALA A 15 -11.55 7.02 -5.56
N TRP A 16 -11.56 8.33 -5.82
CA TRP A 16 -11.58 9.39 -4.81
C TRP A 16 -12.88 9.52 -4.00
N LEU A 17 -14.00 8.94 -4.47
CA LEU A 17 -15.26 8.90 -3.72
C LEU A 17 -15.30 7.82 -2.62
N LYS A 18 -14.26 6.96 -2.55
CA LYS A 18 -14.09 5.99 -1.46
C LYS A 18 -14.14 6.71 -0.09
N PRO A 19 -15.02 6.30 0.83
CA PRO A 19 -15.04 6.81 2.20
C PRO A 19 -13.73 6.54 2.93
N GLU A 20 -13.15 7.58 3.55
CA GLU A 20 -11.96 7.46 4.42
C GLU A 20 -12.29 7.72 5.90
N TYR A 21 -13.58 7.78 6.24
CA TYR A 21 -14.06 7.89 7.62
C TYR A 21 -14.35 6.48 8.20
N PRO A 22 -14.26 6.30 9.54
CA PRO A 22 -14.58 5.02 10.19
C PRO A 22 -16.03 4.59 9.95
N SER A 23 -16.27 3.28 9.83
CA SER A 23 -17.58 2.69 9.49
C SER A 23 -18.66 2.78 10.58
N ALA A 24 -18.34 3.37 11.74
CA ALA A 24 -19.19 3.46 12.94
C ALA A 24 -19.69 2.11 13.49
N VAL A 25 -19.30 0.98 12.90
CA VAL A 25 -19.66 -0.38 13.33
C VAL A 25 -18.39 -1.20 13.61
N PRO A 26 -18.46 -2.20 14.51
CA PRO A 26 -17.33 -3.12 14.71
C PRO A 26 -16.98 -3.89 13.43
N PRO A 27 -15.72 -4.34 13.28
CA PRO A 27 -15.31 -5.20 12.18
C PRO A 27 -16.21 -6.43 12.10
N PRO A 28 -16.78 -6.73 10.92
CA PRO A 28 -17.70 -7.84 10.76
C PRO A 28 -16.98 -9.20 10.84
N LYS A 29 -17.49 -10.11 11.67
CA LYS A 29 -16.97 -11.49 11.75
C LYS A 29 -17.27 -12.32 10.51
N ASP A 30 -18.35 -12.00 9.82
CA ASP A 30 -18.82 -12.67 8.61
C ASP A 30 -19.01 -11.65 7.49
N ILE A 31 -18.82 -12.06 6.23
CA ILE A 31 -19.09 -11.19 5.08
C ILE A 31 -20.59 -10.89 5.03
N PRO A 32 -21.03 -9.62 5.08
CA PRO A 32 -22.45 -9.31 4.95
C PRO A 32 -22.97 -9.80 3.59
N ALA A 33 -24.17 -10.39 3.58
CA ALA A 33 -24.72 -11.05 2.38
C ALA A 33 -24.75 -10.13 1.14
N THR A 34 -24.96 -8.82 1.33
CA THR A 34 -24.93 -7.81 0.26
C THR A 34 -23.58 -7.63 -0.40
N TYR A 35 -22.47 -8.02 0.25
CA TYR A 35 -21.11 -7.91 -0.29
C TYR A 35 -20.50 -9.26 -0.68
N MET A 36 -21.20 -10.38 -0.43
CA MET A 36 -20.66 -11.72 -0.66
C MET A 36 -20.16 -11.91 -2.10
N ASP A 37 -21.01 -11.60 -3.08
CA ASP A 37 -20.64 -11.77 -4.49
C ASP A 37 -19.51 -10.83 -4.90
N SER A 38 -19.45 -9.62 -4.34
CA SER A 38 -18.40 -8.66 -4.67
C SER A 38 -17.04 -9.07 -4.09
N PHE A 39 -16.97 -9.50 -2.83
CA PHE A 39 -15.72 -9.98 -2.23
C PHE A 39 -15.23 -11.28 -2.87
N THR A 40 -16.15 -12.17 -3.27
CA THR A 40 -15.80 -13.47 -3.87
C THR A 40 -15.65 -13.41 -5.39
N MET A 41 -15.76 -12.24 -6.01
CA MET A 41 -15.77 -12.07 -7.47
C MET A 41 -16.78 -13.02 -8.15
N GLN A 42 -18.03 -12.99 -7.69
CA GLN A 42 -19.14 -13.84 -8.12
C GLN A 42 -18.88 -15.33 -7.83
N GLY A 43 -18.39 -15.64 -6.63
CA GLY A 43 -18.10 -17.01 -6.17
C GLY A 43 -16.85 -17.64 -6.79
N ARG A 44 -15.99 -16.87 -7.48
CA ARG A 44 -14.76 -17.35 -8.13
C ARG A 44 -13.55 -17.39 -7.20
N VAL A 45 -13.62 -16.68 -6.09
CA VAL A 45 -12.56 -16.56 -5.09
C VAL A 45 -12.98 -17.29 -3.82
N GLU A 46 -12.08 -18.11 -3.28
CA GLU A 46 -12.30 -18.86 -2.05
C GLU A 46 -12.33 -17.93 -0.83
N ILE A 47 -13.20 -18.22 0.14
CA ILE A 47 -13.15 -17.59 1.47
C ILE A 47 -12.46 -18.53 2.45
N ARG A 48 -11.46 -18.01 3.16
CA ARG A 48 -10.79 -18.68 4.28
C ARG A 48 -11.04 -17.91 5.56
N SER A 49 -11.14 -18.62 6.68
CA SER A 49 -11.43 -18.01 7.98
C SER A 49 -10.16 -17.41 8.59
N TRP A 50 -10.08 -16.08 8.68
CA TRP A 50 -9.07 -15.38 9.47
C TRP A 50 -9.57 -13.99 9.89
N TYR A 51 -10.25 -13.95 11.04
CA TYR A 51 -10.78 -12.70 11.58
C TYR A 51 -9.72 -11.92 12.36
N VAL A 52 -9.69 -10.60 12.16
CA VAL A 52 -8.86 -9.65 12.91
C VAL A 52 -9.69 -8.40 13.25
N ASP A 53 -9.69 -8.04 14.53
CA ASP A 53 -10.17 -6.74 14.99
C ASP A 53 -8.98 -5.80 15.16
N GLY A 54 -8.80 -4.90 14.19
CA GLY A 54 -7.75 -3.88 14.18
C GLY A 54 -8.24 -2.49 14.58
N THR A 55 -9.44 -2.35 15.18
CA THR A 55 -10.03 -1.03 15.46
C THR A 55 -9.23 -0.15 16.42
N ASP A 56 -8.31 -0.72 17.17
CA ASP A 56 -7.36 0.07 17.96
C ASP A 56 -6.48 0.98 17.09
N TYR A 57 -6.31 0.66 15.81
CA TYR A 57 -5.52 1.45 14.87
C TYR A 57 -6.31 2.60 14.22
N LEU A 58 -7.59 2.44 13.84
CA LEU A 58 -8.38 3.54 13.27
C LEU A 58 -8.89 4.51 14.32
N GLY A 59 -8.96 5.79 13.94
CA GLY A 59 -9.61 6.83 14.74
C GLY A 59 -8.80 7.27 15.96
N GLY A 60 -7.50 6.94 16.01
CA GLY A 60 -6.58 7.49 17.00
C GLY A 60 -6.78 6.95 18.42
N LYS A 61 -7.37 5.78 18.64
CA LYS A 61 -7.36 5.16 19.99
C LYS A 61 -5.95 4.78 20.43
N GLN A 62 -5.09 4.39 19.49
CA GLN A 62 -3.63 4.39 19.66
C GLN A 62 -3.06 5.77 19.30
N THR A 63 -3.39 6.82 20.06
CA THR A 63 -2.67 8.10 19.95
C THR A 63 -1.24 7.91 20.47
N GLY A 64 -0.24 8.30 19.66
CA GLY A 64 1.11 8.56 20.18
C GLY A 64 2.09 7.40 20.14
N ARG A 65 2.02 6.49 19.15
CA ARG A 65 3.21 5.72 18.77
C ARG A 65 4.21 6.70 18.14
N GLY A 66 5.13 7.17 18.96
CA GLY A 66 6.21 8.07 18.56
C GLY A 66 7.34 7.30 17.91
N TRP A 67 7.56 7.50 16.62
CA TRP A 67 8.78 7.06 15.95
C TRP A 67 9.88 8.06 16.23
N THR A 68 10.87 7.66 17.04
CA THR A 68 12.02 8.51 17.32
C THR A 68 13.05 8.41 16.20
N LYS A 69 13.83 9.48 15.99
CA LYS A 69 14.92 9.57 15.02
C LYS A 69 15.92 8.46 15.28
N GLU A 70 16.31 8.27 16.55
CA GLU A 70 17.20 7.19 16.97
C GLU A 70 16.63 5.81 16.63
N GLY A 71 15.32 5.60 16.83
CA GLY A 71 14.64 4.35 16.49
C GLY A 71 14.67 4.06 14.99
N VAL A 72 14.41 5.09 14.17
CA VAL A 72 14.50 4.99 12.70
C VAL A 72 15.94 4.71 12.26
N GLU A 73 16.93 5.45 12.78
CA GLU A 73 18.34 5.27 12.45
C GLU A 73 18.86 3.87 12.88
N LYS A 74 18.37 3.32 13.99
CA LYS A 74 18.64 1.95 14.39
C LYS A 74 18.04 0.93 13.42
N LEU A 75 16.83 1.17 12.93
CA LEU A 75 16.24 0.34 11.88
C LEU A 75 17.04 0.44 10.57
N GLN A 76 17.60 1.60 10.23
CA GLN A 76 18.45 1.73 9.03
C GLN A 76 19.68 0.81 9.08
N GLN A 77 20.21 0.54 10.27
CA GLN A 77 21.36 -0.36 10.44
C GLN A 77 20.96 -1.82 10.30
N THR A 78 19.88 -2.23 10.98
CA THR A 78 19.43 -3.64 11.07
C THR A 78 18.78 -4.13 9.78
N THR A 79 17.97 -3.29 9.15
CA THR A 79 17.19 -3.65 7.94
C THR A 79 18.06 -4.00 6.73
N ARG A 80 19.32 -3.55 6.69
CA ARG A 80 20.28 -3.88 5.62
C ARG A 80 20.58 -5.38 5.52
N THR A 81 20.56 -6.08 6.65
CA THR A 81 20.93 -7.51 6.72
C THR A 81 19.78 -8.40 7.14
N GLU A 82 18.92 -7.90 8.03
CA GLU A 82 17.82 -8.67 8.61
C GLU A 82 16.51 -8.49 7.84
N GLY A 83 16.40 -7.43 7.04
CA GLY A 83 15.14 -6.93 6.51
C GLY A 83 14.31 -6.20 7.58
N GLY A 84 13.10 -5.78 7.21
CA GLY A 84 12.12 -5.16 8.12
C GLY A 84 11.13 -6.16 8.73
N ASN A 85 9.86 -5.77 8.80
CA ASN A 85 8.83 -6.55 9.52
C ASN A 85 8.60 -7.97 8.99
N TYR A 86 8.95 -8.23 7.73
CA TYR A 86 8.85 -9.55 7.10
C TYR A 86 10.20 -10.28 7.08
N GLY A 87 11.14 -9.88 7.94
CA GLY A 87 12.50 -10.40 7.99
C GLY A 87 13.15 -10.36 6.62
N LYS A 88 13.91 -11.41 6.29
CA LYS A 88 14.68 -11.49 5.04
C LYS A 88 13.82 -11.46 3.76
N GLU A 89 12.51 -11.71 3.83
CA GLU A 89 11.63 -11.58 2.65
C GLU A 89 11.58 -10.14 2.16
N SER A 90 11.55 -9.18 3.09
CA SER A 90 11.54 -7.74 2.77
C SER A 90 12.86 -7.18 2.23
N LEU A 91 13.92 -8.00 2.10
CA LEU A 91 15.15 -7.59 1.40
C LEU A 91 14.93 -7.40 -0.11
N ASN A 92 13.82 -7.89 -0.66
CA ASN A 92 13.39 -7.55 -2.01
C ASN A 92 13.19 -6.03 -2.20
N LEU A 93 12.77 -5.30 -1.17
CA LEU A 93 12.62 -3.84 -1.18
C LEU A 93 13.98 -3.15 -1.29
N TYR A 94 14.95 -3.58 -0.49
CA TYR A 94 16.33 -3.10 -0.58
C TYR A 94 16.92 -3.36 -1.97
N THR A 95 16.68 -4.55 -2.51
CA THR A 95 17.13 -4.96 -3.84
C THR A 95 16.53 -4.09 -4.93
N ALA A 96 15.22 -3.80 -4.88
CA ALA A 96 14.56 -2.96 -5.86
C ALA A 96 15.03 -1.50 -5.79
N LEU A 97 15.14 -0.92 -4.59
CA LEU A 97 15.64 0.43 -4.41
C LEU A 97 17.08 0.58 -4.90
N ALA A 98 17.94 -0.42 -4.69
CA ALA A 98 19.29 -0.44 -5.25
C ALA A 98 19.28 -0.53 -6.79
N ARG A 99 18.49 -1.45 -7.35
CA ARG A 99 18.43 -1.70 -8.81
C ARG A 99 17.90 -0.50 -9.59
N TYR A 100 16.95 0.22 -9.02
CA TYR A 100 16.24 1.34 -9.64
C TYR A 100 16.57 2.69 -8.97
N GLN A 101 17.73 2.80 -8.33
CA GLN A 101 18.17 3.99 -7.56
C GLN A 101 17.85 5.35 -8.22
N PRO A 102 18.05 5.56 -9.54
CA PRO A 102 17.74 6.86 -10.16
C PRO A 102 16.27 7.31 -10.04
N PHE A 103 15.34 6.41 -9.70
CA PHE A 103 13.94 6.74 -9.45
C PHE A 103 13.66 7.19 -8.00
N PHE A 104 14.60 6.98 -7.06
CA PHE A 104 14.40 7.19 -5.62
C PHE A 104 15.37 8.20 -5.00
N GLU A 105 16.63 8.18 -5.42
CA GLU A 105 17.67 9.07 -4.87
C GLU A 105 17.32 10.55 -5.07
N ASP A 106 17.50 11.34 -4.02
CA ASP A 106 17.20 12.78 -3.95
C ASP A 106 15.75 13.15 -4.33
N LYS A 107 14.83 12.18 -4.26
CA LYS A 107 13.42 12.35 -4.63
C LYS A 107 12.50 12.14 -3.44
N ARG A 108 11.32 12.81 -3.46
CA ARG A 108 10.31 12.63 -2.40
C ARG A 108 9.43 11.44 -2.72
N GLY A 109 9.06 10.68 -1.70
CA GLY A 109 8.13 9.58 -1.86
C GLY A 109 7.04 9.52 -0.82
N VAL A 110 6.11 8.61 -1.07
CA VAL A 110 5.02 8.26 -0.16
C VAL A 110 5.10 6.78 0.20
N ILE A 111 4.90 6.46 1.47
CA ILE A 111 4.75 5.08 1.95
C ILE A 111 3.31 4.92 2.45
N ILE A 112 2.58 3.95 1.90
CA ILE A 112 1.17 3.70 2.20
C ILE A 112 1.10 2.47 3.11
N GLY A 113 0.75 2.69 4.37
CA GLY A 113 0.68 1.69 5.41
C GLY A 113 2.06 1.35 5.98
N SER A 114 2.24 1.59 7.28
CA SER A 114 3.47 1.27 8.01
C SER A 114 3.23 1.40 9.52
N GLU A 115 3.16 0.26 10.23
CA GLU A 115 2.99 0.27 11.69
C GLU A 115 4.31 0.61 12.43
N THR A 116 5.45 0.29 11.82
CA THR A 116 6.80 0.56 12.30
C THR A 116 7.65 1.05 11.10
N PRO A 117 8.60 1.97 11.28
CA PRO A 117 9.21 2.69 10.17
C PRO A 117 10.33 1.89 9.46
N TRP A 118 10.12 0.61 9.20
CA TRP A 118 11.12 -0.28 8.61
C TRP A 118 11.27 -0.03 7.10
N ALA A 119 10.18 0.22 6.38
CA ALA A 119 10.20 0.52 4.95
C ALA A 119 10.80 1.91 4.72
N GLU A 120 10.47 2.86 5.59
CA GLU A 120 11.04 4.20 5.68
C GLU A 120 12.56 4.10 5.92
N ALA A 121 12.99 3.30 6.89
CA ALA A 121 14.41 3.09 7.18
C ALA A 121 15.16 2.48 5.99
N ILE A 122 14.57 1.51 5.31
CA ILE A 122 15.13 0.96 4.07
C ILE A 122 15.25 2.06 3.00
N ALA A 123 14.19 2.84 2.74
CA ALA A 123 14.22 3.92 1.76
C ALA A 123 15.28 4.99 2.10
N LEU A 124 15.42 5.37 3.38
CA LEU A 124 16.44 6.31 3.84
C LEU A 124 17.88 5.82 3.60
N ASN A 125 18.12 4.51 3.56
CA ASN A 125 19.43 3.96 3.18
C ASN A 125 19.78 4.18 1.69
N HIS A 126 18.80 4.57 0.86
CA HIS A 126 18.97 4.85 -0.57
C HIS A 126 18.88 6.34 -0.89
N ASN A 127 19.27 7.20 0.05
CA ASN A 127 19.42 8.65 -0.15
C ASN A 127 18.16 9.36 -0.69
N VAL A 128 16.96 8.91 -0.32
CA VAL A 128 15.74 9.63 -0.67
C VAL A 128 15.72 11.04 -0.02
N ALA A 129 15.06 12.00 -0.67
CA ALA A 129 15.01 13.38 -0.16
C ALA A 129 14.12 13.48 1.08
N SER A 130 12.89 12.97 0.98
CA SER A 130 11.90 12.94 2.06
C SER A 130 10.85 11.87 1.82
N ILE A 131 10.16 11.50 2.89
CA ILE A 131 9.12 10.46 2.92
C ILE A 131 7.89 11.03 3.61
N MET A 132 6.72 10.83 2.99
CA MET A 132 5.44 10.96 3.67
C MET A 132 4.87 9.57 3.92
N THR A 133 4.65 9.19 5.18
CA THR A 133 3.96 7.96 5.52
C THR A 133 2.48 8.26 5.76
N VAL A 134 1.61 7.51 5.09
CA VAL A 134 0.15 7.63 5.22
C VAL A 134 -0.37 6.39 5.94
N GLU A 135 -1.05 6.58 7.07
CA GLU A 135 -1.50 5.50 7.95
C GLU A 135 -2.90 5.79 8.53
N TYR A 136 -3.66 4.76 8.90
CA TYR A 136 -4.96 4.88 9.54
C TYR A 136 -4.87 5.38 10.99
N GLY A 137 -3.79 5.01 11.68
CA GLY A 137 -3.46 5.45 13.03
C GLY A 137 -2.68 6.76 13.06
N ALA A 138 -2.94 7.57 14.09
CA ALA A 138 -2.21 8.82 14.30
C ALA A 138 -0.78 8.51 14.78
N LEU A 139 0.18 8.67 13.87
CA LEU A 139 1.61 8.53 14.13
C LEU A 139 2.27 9.89 14.29
N THR A 140 3.29 9.94 15.14
CA THR A 140 4.19 11.10 15.24
C THR A 140 5.62 10.63 14.98
N CYS A 141 6.38 11.38 14.19
CA CYS A 141 7.79 11.10 13.94
C CYS A 141 8.62 12.37 14.10
N ASP A 142 9.78 12.29 14.77
CA ASP A 142 10.73 13.39 14.92
C ASP A 142 11.94 13.27 13.96
N HIS A 143 11.96 12.26 13.08
CA HIS A 143 12.99 12.12 12.06
C HIS A 143 12.82 13.22 10.97
N PRO A 144 13.85 14.02 10.65
CA PRO A 144 13.69 15.23 9.83
C PRO A 144 13.31 14.99 8.37
N LYS A 145 13.42 13.75 7.88
CA LYS A 145 13.03 13.34 6.52
C LYS A 145 11.68 12.62 6.44
N ILE A 146 11.01 12.36 7.57
CA ILE A 146 9.75 11.61 7.59
C ILE A 146 8.64 12.52 8.12
N GLU A 147 7.59 12.67 7.33
CA GLU A 147 6.32 13.25 7.75
C GLU A 147 5.26 12.14 7.81
N THR A 148 4.37 12.17 8.79
CA THR A 148 3.26 11.21 8.90
C THR A 148 1.94 11.95 8.71
N LYS A 149 0.98 11.31 8.03
CA LYS A 149 -0.40 11.82 7.88
C LYS A 149 -1.42 10.73 8.11
N LEU A 150 -2.56 11.11 8.68
CA LEU A 150 -3.74 10.25 8.62
C LEU A 150 -4.24 10.13 7.17
N VAL A 151 -4.86 9.00 6.82
CA VAL A 151 -5.47 8.79 5.49
C VAL A 151 -6.45 9.92 5.11
N SER A 152 -7.24 10.40 6.08
CA SER A 152 -8.20 11.50 5.86
C SER A 152 -7.51 12.85 5.57
N GLU A 153 -6.44 13.17 6.31
CA GLU A 153 -5.64 14.38 6.11
C GLU A 153 -4.89 14.34 4.77
N PHE A 154 -4.31 13.19 4.43
CA PHE A 154 -3.68 12.97 3.14
C PHE A 154 -4.67 13.15 1.99
N THR A 155 -5.85 12.53 2.10
CA THR A 155 -6.90 12.63 1.09
C THR A 155 -7.33 14.07 0.86
N GLN A 156 -7.62 14.82 1.93
CA GLN A 156 -7.99 16.23 1.80
C GLN A 156 -6.85 17.07 1.24
N GLY A 157 -5.61 16.85 1.68
CA GLY A 157 -4.45 17.59 1.19
C GLY A 157 -4.19 17.35 -0.30
N VAL A 158 -4.39 16.13 -0.81
CA VAL A 158 -4.28 15.85 -2.25
C VAL A 158 -5.42 16.53 -3.02
N LEU A 159 -6.66 16.43 -2.56
CA LEU A 159 -7.83 17.01 -3.23
C LEU A 159 -7.80 18.55 -3.27
N ASN A 160 -7.28 19.17 -2.22
CA ASN A 160 -7.13 20.64 -2.14
C ASN A 160 -5.91 21.16 -2.92
N GLY A 161 -5.01 20.27 -3.38
CA GLY A 161 -3.75 20.66 -4.01
C GLY A 161 -2.65 21.09 -3.04
N ASP A 162 -2.84 20.88 -1.74
CA ASP A 162 -1.85 21.19 -0.68
C ASP A 162 -0.68 20.20 -0.69
N ILE A 163 -0.92 18.97 -1.16
CA ILE A 163 0.09 17.92 -1.29
C ILE A 163 0.48 17.78 -2.76
N ALA A 164 1.67 18.28 -3.12
CA ALA A 164 2.20 18.07 -4.46
C ALA A 164 2.50 16.57 -4.73
N PRO A 165 2.43 16.10 -5.99
CA PRO A 165 2.70 14.71 -6.35
C PRO A 165 4.11 14.23 -5.96
N PHE A 166 4.22 12.92 -5.73
CA PHE A 166 5.43 12.20 -5.32
C PHE A 166 6.17 11.60 -6.51
N ASP A 167 7.49 11.49 -6.42
CA ASP A 167 8.30 10.86 -7.46
C ASP A 167 8.19 9.33 -7.44
N TRP A 168 7.91 8.77 -6.26
CA TRP A 168 7.76 7.33 -6.06
C TRP A 168 6.79 7.01 -4.92
N ALA A 169 6.29 5.77 -4.90
CA ALA A 169 5.46 5.22 -3.84
C ALA A 169 5.96 3.83 -3.39
N ILE A 170 5.73 3.49 -2.14
CA ILE A 170 5.92 2.13 -1.60
C ILE A 170 4.67 1.73 -0.84
N SER A 171 4.24 0.49 -0.99
CA SER A 171 3.28 -0.14 -0.08
C SER A 171 3.68 -1.60 0.06
N TYR A 172 3.84 -2.05 1.31
CA TYR A 172 4.33 -3.37 1.60
C TYR A 172 3.44 -4.04 2.64
N SER A 173 2.60 -4.95 2.17
CA SER A 173 1.59 -5.65 2.96
C SER A 173 0.73 -4.66 3.77
N SER A 174 -0.07 -3.89 3.04
CA SER A 174 -0.96 -2.88 3.59
C SER A 174 -2.23 -2.72 2.75
N LEU A 175 -2.10 -2.54 1.43
CA LEU A 175 -3.25 -2.30 0.55
C LEU A 175 -4.24 -3.46 0.50
N GLU A 176 -3.81 -4.69 0.76
CA GLU A 176 -4.67 -5.87 0.84
C GLU A 176 -5.74 -5.82 1.93
N HIS A 177 -5.55 -4.96 2.93
CA HIS A 177 -6.50 -4.75 4.02
C HIS A 177 -7.61 -3.75 3.68
N ASP A 178 -7.44 -2.94 2.64
CA ASP A 178 -8.31 -1.79 2.40
C ASP A 178 -9.73 -2.22 1.99
N GLY A 179 -10.75 -1.72 2.70
CA GLY A 179 -12.15 -2.06 2.49
C GLY A 179 -12.58 -3.40 3.11
N MET A 180 -11.71 -4.06 3.88
CA MET A 180 -12.03 -5.31 4.58
C MET A 180 -12.76 -5.06 5.91
N GLY A 181 -12.80 -3.81 6.39
CA GLY A 181 -13.38 -3.46 7.68
C GLY A 181 -12.53 -3.89 8.88
N ARG A 182 -11.38 -4.52 8.66
CA ARG A 182 -10.42 -4.96 9.70
C ARG A 182 -10.09 -3.84 10.66
N TYR A 183 -9.77 -2.68 10.11
CA TYR A 183 -9.36 -1.56 10.93
C TYR A 183 -10.58 -0.77 11.42
N GLY A 184 -11.80 -1.07 10.96
CA GLY A 184 -12.99 -0.24 11.19
C GLY A 184 -13.28 0.71 10.02
N ASP A 185 -12.64 0.50 8.88
CA ASP A 185 -12.90 1.16 7.61
C ASP A 185 -14.27 0.74 7.06
N VAL A 186 -14.85 1.57 6.20
CA VAL A 186 -16.10 1.21 5.51
C VAL A 186 -15.82 0.05 4.58
N LEU A 187 -16.63 -1.01 4.67
CA LEU A 187 -16.52 -2.15 3.77
C LEU A 187 -16.59 -1.69 2.32
N ASN A 188 -15.57 -2.08 1.57
CA ASN A 188 -15.46 -1.81 0.16
C ASN A 188 -14.75 -2.98 -0.52
N PRO A 189 -15.48 -3.85 -1.24
CA PRO A 189 -14.91 -4.95 -1.99
C PRO A 189 -13.77 -4.54 -2.92
N ASP A 190 -13.78 -3.30 -3.44
CA ASP A 190 -12.79 -2.74 -4.36
C ASP A 190 -11.86 -1.69 -3.69
N GLY A 191 -11.74 -1.71 -2.36
CA GLY A 191 -10.95 -0.72 -1.60
C GLY A 191 -9.49 -0.61 -2.05
N ASP A 192 -8.80 -1.74 -2.10
CA ASP A 192 -7.45 -1.91 -2.65
C ASP A 192 -7.32 -1.39 -4.10
N LEU A 193 -8.29 -1.71 -4.97
CA LEU A 193 -8.32 -1.27 -6.37
C LEU A 193 -8.47 0.26 -6.45
N HIS A 194 -9.36 0.84 -5.65
CA HIS A 194 -9.53 2.29 -5.55
C HIS A 194 -8.24 2.94 -5.06
N SER A 195 -7.58 2.41 -4.03
CA SER A 195 -6.33 2.97 -3.51
C SER A 195 -5.18 2.91 -4.52
N MET A 196 -5.03 1.81 -5.25
CA MET A 196 -4.07 1.71 -6.35
C MET A 196 -4.37 2.69 -7.50
N ALA A 197 -5.66 2.91 -7.80
CA ALA A 197 -6.06 3.88 -8.82
C ALA A 197 -5.84 5.33 -8.37
N LYS A 198 -6.13 5.68 -7.10
CA LYS A 198 -5.80 7.01 -6.53
C LYS A 198 -4.31 7.31 -6.67
N ALA A 199 -3.46 6.32 -6.44
CA ALA A 199 -2.01 6.47 -6.57
C ALA A 199 -1.56 6.93 -7.97
N LEU A 200 -2.32 6.62 -9.03
CA LEU A 200 -2.01 7.12 -10.38
C LEU A 200 -2.11 8.66 -10.49
N THR A 201 -2.82 9.33 -9.58
CA THR A 201 -3.00 10.79 -9.61
C THR A 201 -2.01 11.55 -8.71
N TYR A 202 -1.43 10.90 -7.70
CA TYR A 202 -0.45 11.53 -6.80
C TYR A 202 0.97 10.97 -6.93
N VAL A 203 1.20 9.90 -7.68
CA VAL A 203 2.54 9.53 -8.17
C VAL A 203 2.75 10.20 -9.52
N LYS A 204 3.85 10.91 -9.71
CA LYS A 204 4.15 11.63 -10.96
C LYS A 204 4.12 10.68 -12.17
N PRO A 205 3.75 11.17 -13.38
CA PRO A 205 3.98 10.42 -14.61
C PRO A 205 5.44 9.98 -14.72
N GLY A 206 5.66 8.69 -15.00
CA GLY A 206 6.99 8.07 -15.02
C GLY A 206 7.55 7.68 -13.64
N GLY A 207 6.90 8.04 -12.55
CA GLY A 207 7.26 7.64 -11.19
C GLY A 207 7.02 6.15 -10.92
N MET A 208 7.77 5.59 -9.97
CA MET A 208 7.70 4.17 -9.62
C MET A 208 6.83 3.91 -8.39
N PHE A 209 6.14 2.78 -8.39
CA PHE A 209 5.45 2.24 -7.21
C PHE A 209 5.97 0.84 -6.93
N LEU A 210 6.65 0.66 -5.79
CA LEU A 210 7.05 -0.64 -5.25
C LEU A 210 5.92 -1.22 -4.41
N LEU A 211 5.31 -2.31 -4.88
CA LEU A 211 4.13 -2.93 -4.26
C LEU A 211 4.43 -4.38 -3.86
N ALA A 212 4.28 -4.71 -2.59
CA ALA A 212 4.26 -6.10 -2.14
C ALA A 212 2.91 -6.38 -1.47
N VAL A 213 2.23 -7.42 -1.96
CA VAL A 213 0.98 -7.96 -1.41
C VAL A 213 1.06 -9.48 -1.37
N PRO A 214 0.28 -10.15 -0.50
CA PRO A 214 0.13 -11.60 -0.49
C PRO A 214 -0.22 -12.18 -1.87
N GLN A 215 0.65 -13.01 -2.43
CA GLN A 215 0.50 -13.62 -3.75
C GLN A 215 0.45 -15.14 -3.65
N ALA A 216 -0.38 -15.75 -4.48
CA ALA A 216 -0.50 -17.20 -4.60
C ALA A 216 -0.99 -17.61 -5.99
N ASP A 217 -0.95 -18.91 -6.29
CA ASP A 217 -1.47 -19.46 -7.55
C ASP A 217 -2.99 -19.30 -7.71
N ALA A 218 -3.71 -19.08 -6.61
CA ALA A 218 -5.15 -18.86 -6.58
C ALA A 218 -5.51 -17.68 -5.66
N ASP A 219 -6.46 -16.87 -6.10
CA ASP A 219 -7.03 -15.79 -5.32
C ASP A 219 -7.79 -16.33 -4.09
N ALA A 220 -7.69 -15.63 -2.96
CA ALA A 220 -8.49 -15.92 -1.77
C ALA A 220 -8.84 -14.65 -1.00
N VAL A 221 -9.93 -14.72 -0.24
CA VAL A 221 -10.28 -13.75 0.79
C VAL A 221 -10.11 -14.42 2.15
N GLU A 222 -9.13 -13.98 2.93
CA GLU A 222 -8.94 -14.45 4.30
C GLU A 222 -9.71 -13.49 5.21
N TRP A 223 -10.98 -13.81 5.46
CA TRP A 223 -11.95 -12.86 5.99
C TRP A 223 -11.82 -12.66 7.50
N ASN A 224 -11.73 -11.44 8.02
CA ASN A 224 -11.60 -10.11 7.37
C ASN A 224 -10.15 -9.59 7.35
N ALA A 225 -9.15 -10.43 7.63
CA ALA A 225 -7.75 -10.03 7.76
C ALA A 225 -7.21 -9.33 6.50
N HIS A 226 -7.33 -9.97 5.32
CA HIS A 226 -6.72 -9.50 4.07
C HIS A 226 -7.14 -10.31 2.84
N ARG A 227 -6.68 -9.85 1.67
CA ARG A 227 -6.82 -10.53 0.38
C ARG A 227 -5.50 -11.22 -0.03
N VAL A 228 -5.62 -12.36 -0.69
CA VAL A 228 -4.53 -13.06 -1.37
C VAL A 228 -4.75 -12.96 -2.87
N TYR A 229 -3.74 -12.48 -3.59
CA TYR A 229 -3.86 -12.13 -5.01
C TYR A 229 -3.31 -13.26 -5.88
N GLY A 230 -4.17 -13.72 -6.77
CA GLY A 230 -3.86 -14.68 -7.82
C GLY A 230 -4.18 -14.12 -9.21
N PRO A 231 -4.38 -14.99 -10.20
CA PRO A 231 -4.57 -14.59 -11.60
C PRO A 231 -5.82 -13.73 -11.85
N LEU A 232 -6.81 -13.71 -10.95
CA LEU A 232 -8.04 -12.95 -11.14
C LEU A 232 -7.94 -11.51 -10.63
N ARG A 233 -7.41 -11.31 -9.42
CA ARG A 233 -7.41 -10.00 -8.77
C ARG A 233 -6.13 -9.22 -9.00
N LEU A 234 -4.97 -9.88 -9.10
CA LEU A 234 -3.69 -9.18 -9.27
C LEU A 234 -3.64 -8.28 -10.53
N PRO A 235 -4.17 -8.70 -11.70
CA PRO A 235 -4.24 -7.83 -12.87
C PRO A 235 -5.15 -6.62 -12.68
N LEU A 236 -6.21 -6.74 -11.86
CA LEU A 236 -7.11 -5.63 -11.53
C LEU A 236 -6.43 -4.64 -10.59
N LEU A 237 -5.72 -5.15 -9.57
CA LEU A 237 -4.96 -4.33 -8.61
C LEU A 237 -3.91 -3.45 -9.31
N THR A 238 -3.27 -4.01 -10.32
CA THR A 238 -2.19 -3.35 -11.07
C THR A 238 -2.67 -2.61 -12.31
N ALA A 239 -3.98 -2.53 -12.55
CA ALA A 239 -4.54 -1.84 -13.72
C ALA A 239 -4.17 -0.34 -13.72
N GLY A 240 -3.79 0.17 -14.89
CA GLY A 240 -3.28 1.54 -15.10
C GLY A 240 -1.76 1.68 -14.88
N TRP A 241 -1.13 0.70 -14.24
CA TRP A 241 0.31 0.67 -14.01
C TRP A 241 1.04 -0.17 -15.06
N ARG A 242 2.25 0.22 -15.42
CA ARG A 242 3.16 -0.62 -16.21
C ARG A 242 3.98 -1.48 -15.25
N LEU A 243 3.85 -2.81 -15.35
CA LEU A 243 4.79 -3.73 -14.69
C LEU A 243 6.17 -3.60 -15.35
N VAL A 244 7.17 -3.21 -14.56
CA VAL A 244 8.57 -3.06 -14.99
C VAL A 244 9.37 -4.31 -14.62
N ASP A 245 9.17 -4.83 -13.41
CA ASP A 245 9.95 -5.93 -12.85
C ASP A 245 9.21 -6.62 -11.70
N VAL A 246 9.66 -7.83 -11.36
CA VAL A 246 9.24 -8.57 -10.17
C VAL A 246 10.50 -8.98 -9.42
N VAL A 247 10.69 -8.40 -8.24
CA VAL A 247 11.80 -8.75 -7.35
C VAL A 247 11.33 -9.83 -6.37
N TYR A 248 11.74 -11.06 -6.68
CA TYR A 248 11.44 -12.23 -5.86
C TYR A 248 12.16 -12.15 -4.50
N SER A 249 11.46 -12.61 -3.47
CA SER A 249 12.07 -12.84 -2.16
C SER A 249 12.97 -14.08 -2.22
N THR A 250 14.09 -14.04 -1.51
CA THR A 250 15.06 -15.15 -1.48
C THR A 250 14.76 -16.20 -0.41
N VAL A 251 13.75 -15.97 0.45
CA VAL A 251 13.43 -16.83 1.60
C VAL A 251 11.92 -17.05 1.81
N GLY A 252 11.08 -16.55 0.90
CA GLY A 252 9.62 -16.65 0.96
C GLY A 252 9.01 -16.54 -0.44
N VAL A 253 7.84 -17.15 -0.63
CA VAL A 253 7.12 -17.15 -1.92
C VAL A 253 5.83 -16.32 -1.86
N TYR A 254 5.59 -15.60 -0.75
CA TYR A 254 4.28 -15.04 -0.47
C TYR A 254 4.17 -13.56 -0.82
N GLN A 255 5.25 -12.77 -0.75
CA GLN A 255 5.21 -11.33 -1.02
C GLN A 255 6.33 -10.92 -1.96
N HIS A 256 6.25 -11.35 -3.21
CA HIS A 256 7.10 -10.82 -4.27
C HIS A 256 6.84 -9.31 -4.46
N LEU A 257 7.90 -8.54 -4.66
CA LEU A 257 7.79 -7.10 -4.84
C LEU A 257 7.61 -6.77 -6.32
N LEU A 258 6.47 -6.20 -6.66
CA LEU A 258 6.18 -5.68 -7.99
C LEU A 258 6.78 -4.28 -8.13
N VAL A 259 7.56 -4.07 -9.18
CA VAL A 259 8.05 -2.76 -9.58
C VAL A 259 7.13 -2.24 -10.66
N LEU A 260 6.28 -1.29 -10.30
CA LEU A 260 5.28 -0.69 -11.17
C LEU A 260 5.72 0.72 -11.56
N GLN A 261 5.26 1.20 -12.72
CA GLN A 261 5.52 2.57 -13.15
C GLN A 261 4.24 3.24 -13.63
N ASN A 262 4.04 4.48 -13.18
CA ASN A 262 2.90 5.28 -13.58
C ASN A 262 3.06 5.71 -15.04
N THR A 263 2.18 5.22 -15.92
CA THR A 263 2.13 5.67 -17.33
C THR A 263 1.00 6.65 -17.61
N PHE A 264 0.14 6.90 -16.61
CA PHE A 264 -0.93 7.87 -16.70
C PHE A 264 -0.33 9.28 -16.81
N GLY A 265 -0.81 10.08 -17.78
CA GLY A 265 -0.31 11.43 -18.03
C GLY A 265 1.06 11.51 -18.70
N CYS A 266 1.71 10.40 -19.07
CA CYS A 266 2.92 10.43 -19.91
C CYS A 266 2.55 10.80 -21.35
N SER A 267 3.35 11.64 -22.01
CA SER A 267 3.24 11.83 -23.46
C SER A 267 3.52 10.51 -24.18
N ALA A 268 2.74 10.21 -25.22
CA ALA A 268 2.87 9.00 -26.03
C ALA A 268 4.19 8.94 -26.82
#